data_AF-A0A0G2BEI7-F1
#
_entry.id   AF-A0A0G2BEI7-F1
#
_cell.length_a   1.000
_cell.length_b   1.000
_cell.length_c   1.000
_cell.angle_alpha   90.00
_cell.angle_beta   90.00
_cell.angle_gamma   90.00
#
_symmetry.space_group_name_H-M   'P 1'
#
loop_
_entity.id
_entity.type
_entity.pdbx_description
1 polymer ?
#
loop_
_entity_poly.entity_id
_entity_poly.type
_entity_poly.pdbx_seq_one_letter_code
_entity_poly.pdbx_strand_id
1 'polypeptide(L)'
;MNAEQAKRQFLEYIEIERGRAVKTIENYDRYLSRFFEQMQIKEVGDITEQNVRDFRLWLNRQKGSGNDSMKRRTQNYYMIALRAFLKFLRKREIDCISPEKIELAKLPE
;
A
#
# COMPACT_ATOMS: atom_id res chain seq x y z
N MET A 1 -3.95 6.99 15.57
CA MET A 1 -5.00 6.04 15.11
C MET A 1 -4.31 4.77 14.68
N ASN A 2 -4.77 3.62 15.16
CA ASN A 2 -4.19 2.32 14.83
C ASN A 2 -4.28 2.01 13.32
N ALA A 3 -3.19 1.52 12.74
CA ALA A 3 -3.08 1.29 11.30
C ALA A 3 -3.96 0.11 10.81
N GLU A 4 -4.07 -0.96 11.60
CA GLU A 4 -4.93 -2.11 11.28
C GLU A 4 -6.42 -1.73 11.29
N GLN A 5 -6.83 -0.93 12.27
CA GLN A 5 -8.18 -0.38 12.32
C GLN A 5 -8.48 0.48 11.07
N ALA A 6 -7.54 1.36 10.69
CA ALA A 6 -7.70 2.20 9.51
C ALA A 6 -7.75 1.38 8.23
N LYS A 7 -6.91 0.35 8.09
CA LYS A 7 -6.92 -0.59 6.96
C LYS A 7 -8.27 -1.29 6.86
N ARG A 8 -8.82 -1.80 7.97
CA ARG A 8 -10.14 -2.45 7.98
C ARG A 8 -11.22 -1.50 7.46
N GLN A 9 -11.29 -0.28 7.99
CA GLN A 9 -12.25 0.73 7.53
C GLN A 9 -12.07 1.09 6.04
N PHE A 10 -10.82 1.12 5.57
CA PHE A 10 -10.54 1.33 4.15
C PHE A 10 -11.04 0.18 3.28
N LEU A 11 -10.84 -1.07 3.69
CA LEU A 11 -11.29 -2.26 2.95
C LEU A 11 -12.82 -2.30 2.88
N GLU A 12 -13.50 -2.07 4.00
CA GLU A 12 -14.97 -1.93 4.06
C GLU A 12 -15.47 -0.79 3.16
N TYR A 13 -14.77 0.35 3.16
CA TYR A 13 -15.08 1.49 2.28
C TYR A 13 -15.00 1.11 0.80
N ILE A 14 -13.94 0.42 0.37
CA ILE A 14 -13.81 0.07 -1.05
C ILE A 14 -14.72 -1.09 -1.46
N GLU A 15 -15.13 -1.95 -0.52
CA GLU A 15 -16.11 -3.00 -0.77
C GLU A 15 -17.52 -2.42 -0.92
N ILE A 16 -17.99 -1.67 0.08
CA ILE A 16 -19.37 -1.22 0.15
C ILE A 16 -19.59 0.06 -0.66
N GLU A 17 -18.79 1.11 -0.43
CA GLU A 17 -19.02 2.41 -1.07
C GLU A 17 -18.45 2.49 -2.49
N ARG A 18 -17.47 1.65 -2.84
CA ARG A 18 -16.85 1.63 -4.18
C ARG A 18 -17.20 0.39 -5.00
N GLY A 19 -17.91 -0.59 -4.44
CA GLY A 19 -18.34 -1.79 -5.15
C GLY A 19 -17.18 -2.59 -5.74
N ARG A 20 -16.01 -2.61 -5.09
CA ARG A 20 -14.85 -3.36 -5.61
C ARG A 20 -15.07 -4.86 -5.38
N ALA A 21 -14.69 -5.66 -6.37
CA ALA A 21 -14.76 -7.11 -6.26
C ALA A 21 -13.90 -7.62 -5.09
N VAL A 22 -14.35 -8.68 -4.42
CA VAL A 22 -13.68 -9.33 -3.27
C VAL A 22 -12.20 -9.57 -3.53
N LYS A 23 -11.83 -10.00 -4.75
CA LYS A 23 -10.42 -10.22 -5.10
C LYS A 23 -9.55 -8.95 -5.00
N THR A 24 -10.13 -7.79 -5.29
CA THR A 24 -9.45 -6.50 -5.12
C THR A 24 -9.21 -6.22 -3.64
N ILE A 25 -10.20 -6.49 -2.79
CA ILE A 25 -10.12 -6.34 -1.33
C ILE A 25 -8.99 -7.21 -0.79
N GLU A 26 -8.99 -8.50 -1.10
CA GLU A 26 -7.95 -9.45 -0.69
C GLU A 26 -6.55 -9.00 -1.13
N ASN A 27 -6.42 -8.50 -2.36
CA ASN A 27 -5.14 -8.03 -2.87
C ASN A 27 -4.67 -6.79 -2.10
N TYR A 28 -5.57 -5.84 -1.85
CA TYR A 28 -5.25 -4.60 -1.13
C TYR A 28 -4.87 -4.91 0.32
N ASP A 29 -5.63 -5.78 1.00
CA ASP A 29 -5.33 -6.25 2.34
C ASP A 29 -3.95 -6.89 2.41
N ARG A 30 -3.65 -7.84 1.50
CA ARG A 30 -2.34 -8.49 1.45
C ARG A 30 -1.20 -7.49 1.26
N TYR A 31 -1.37 -6.51 0.37
CA TYR A 31 -0.33 -5.53 0.08
C TYR A 31 -0.10 -4.56 1.23
N LEU A 32 -1.17 -4.06 1.86
CA LEU A 32 -1.07 -3.16 3.00
C LEU A 32 -0.53 -3.89 4.24
N SER A 33 -0.99 -5.12 4.50
CA SER A 33 -0.48 -5.94 5.60
C SER A 33 1.02 -6.18 5.47
N ARG A 34 1.50 -6.49 4.26
CA ARG A 34 2.94 -6.66 4.02
C ARG A 34 3.74 -5.38 4.29
N PHE A 35 3.20 -4.23 3.92
CA PHE A 35 3.83 -2.95 4.20
C PHE A 35 3.91 -2.68 5.71
N PHE A 36 2.80 -2.89 6.43
CA PHE A 36 2.73 -2.66 7.87
C PHE A 36 3.68 -3.58 8.64
N GLU A 37 3.70 -4.86 8.29
CA GLU A 37 4.62 -5.85 8.86
C GLU A 37 6.07 -5.45 8.60
N GLN A 38 6.43 -5.19 7.34
CA GLN A 38 7.83 -4.99 6.98
C GLN A 38 8.41 -3.67 7.49
N MET A 39 7.59 -2.61 7.53
CA MET A 39 8.01 -1.28 8.00
C MET A 39 7.62 -1.01 9.46
N GLN A 40 7.07 -2.02 10.16
CA GLN A 40 6.67 -1.94 11.56
C GLN A 40 5.68 -0.80 11.86
N ILE A 41 4.75 -0.57 10.93
CA ILE A 41 3.70 0.46 11.04
C ILE A 41 2.64 -0.01 12.04
N LYS A 42 2.45 0.71 13.14
CA LYS A 42 1.43 0.41 14.16
C LYS A 42 0.33 1.46 14.15
N GLU A 43 0.70 2.70 13.85
CA GLU A 43 -0.20 3.83 13.73
C GLU A 43 -0.12 4.46 12.34
N VAL A 44 -1.21 5.13 11.94
CA VAL A 44 -1.26 5.87 10.66
C VAL A 44 -0.14 6.93 10.58
N GLY A 45 0.20 7.56 11.72
CA GLY A 45 1.26 8.56 11.81
C GLY A 45 2.68 8.00 11.61
N ASP A 46 2.87 6.69 11.72
CA ASP A 46 4.18 6.06 11.44
C ASP A 46 4.49 6.08 9.94
N ILE A 47 3.50 6.28 9.06
CA ILE A 47 3.68 6.24 7.61
C ILE A 47 4.39 7.51 7.15
N THR A 48 5.64 7.36 6.69
CA THR A 48 6.52 8.46 6.28
C THR A 48 7.05 8.22 4.88
N GLU A 49 7.48 9.26 4.19
CA GLU A 49 8.11 9.10 2.87
C GLU A 49 9.32 8.17 2.90
N GLN A 50 10.07 8.22 4.01
CA GLN A 50 11.26 7.40 4.21
C GLN A 50 10.91 5.91 4.25
N ASN A 51 9.92 5.48 5.05
CA ASN A 51 9.55 4.06 5.09
C ASN A 51 8.86 3.57 3.81
N VAL A 52 8.16 4.43 3.07
CA VAL A 52 7.65 4.07 1.75
C VAL A 52 8.79 3.82 0.77
N ARG A 53 9.84 4.65 0.82
CA ARG A 53 11.05 4.47 0.00
C ARG A 53 11.80 3.20 0.40
N ASP A 54 11.99 2.95 1.69
CA ASP A 54 12.68 1.77 2.20
C ASP A 54 11.91 0.48 1.87
N PHE A 55 10.58 0.51 1.95
CA PHE A 55 9.75 -0.60 1.53
C PHE A 55 9.88 -0.90 0.03
N ARG A 56 9.97 0.12 -0.82
CA ARG A 56 10.20 -0.09 -2.26
C ARG A 56 11.56 -0.74 -2.53
N LEU A 57 12.61 -0.28 -1.84
CA LEU A 57 13.94 -0.89 -1.93
C LEU A 57 13.90 -2.35 -1.46
N TRP A 58 13.19 -2.63 -0.38
CA TRP A 58 12.99 -3.98 0.13
C TRP A 58 12.24 -4.86 -0.89
N LEU A 59 11.14 -4.38 -1.47
CA LEU A 59 10.38 -5.09 -2.52
C LEU A 59 11.25 -5.43 -3.73
N ASN A 60 12.11 -4.49 -4.15
CA ASN A 60 13.02 -4.70 -5.28
C ASN A 60 14.08 -5.77 -5.02
N ARG A 61 14.39 -6.07 -3.76
CA ARG A 61 15.32 -7.12 -3.35
C ARG A 61 14.64 -8.47 -3.10
N GLN A 62 13.31 -8.51 -3.05
CA GLN A 62 12.58 -9.76 -2.84
C GLN A 62 12.66 -10.66 -4.07
N LYS A 63 12.70 -11.97 -3.82
CA LYS A 63 12.63 -12.97 -4.89
C LYS A 63 11.30 -12.86 -5.62
N GLY A 64 11.38 -12.86 -6.94
CA GLY A 64 10.26 -12.91 -7.85
C GLY A 64 9.93 -14.35 -8.26
N SER A 65 9.39 -14.50 -9.46
CA SER A 65 9.20 -15.82 -10.07
C SER A 65 10.53 -16.28 -10.67
N GLY A 66 11.00 -17.47 -10.28
CA GLY A 66 12.29 -18.00 -10.70
C GLY A 66 13.48 -17.39 -9.93
N ASN A 67 14.60 -17.17 -10.63
CA ASN A 67 15.82 -16.61 -10.05
C ASN A 67 15.87 -15.07 -10.04
N ASP A 68 14.85 -14.41 -10.59
CA ASP A 68 14.80 -12.95 -10.72
C ASP A 68 14.24 -12.28 -9.45
N SER A 69 14.53 -10.99 -9.29
CA SER A 69 13.85 -10.14 -8.31
C SER A 69 12.37 -9.93 -8.66
N MET A 70 11.57 -9.47 -7.70
CA MET A 70 10.16 -9.15 -7.90
C MET A 70 9.96 -8.20 -9.08
N LYS A 71 9.08 -8.58 -10.02
CA LYS A 71 8.76 -7.77 -11.21
C LYS A 71 8.28 -6.37 -10.81
N ARG A 72 8.73 -5.34 -11.53
CA ARG A 72 8.33 -3.93 -11.31
C ARG A 72 6.80 -3.75 -11.30
N ARG A 73 6.08 -4.46 -12.17
CA ARG A 73 4.60 -4.44 -12.20
C ARG A 73 4.01 -4.90 -10.86
N THR A 74 4.57 -5.96 -10.27
CA THR A 74 4.14 -6.47 -8.96
C THR A 74 4.43 -5.47 -7.86
N GLN A 75 5.63 -4.85 -7.86
CA GLN A 75 5.98 -3.79 -6.90
C GLN A 75 5.00 -2.60 -6.99
N ASN A 76 4.61 -2.19 -8.21
CA ASN A 76 3.62 -1.13 -8.42
C ASN A 76 2.26 -1.46 -7.82
N TYR A 77 1.83 -2.73 -7.74
CA TYR A 77 0.55 -3.07 -7.10
C TYR A 77 0.55 -2.74 -5.60
N TYR A 78 1.67 -2.94 -4.90
CA TYR A 78 1.79 -2.51 -3.50
C TYR A 78 1.67 -1.00 -3.38
N MET A 79 2.34 -0.25 -4.28
CA MET A 79 2.33 1.21 -4.27
C MET A 79 0.96 1.78 -4.61
N ILE A 80 0.20 1.13 -5.50
CA ILE A 80 -1.18 1.49 -5.83
C ILE A 80 -2.10 1.30 -4.63
N ALA A 81 -2.01 0.16 -3.93
CA ALA A 81 -2.80 -0.08 -2.73
C ALA A 81 -2.50 0.96 -1.64
N LEU A 82 -1.23 1.27 -1.41
CA LEU A 82 -0.81 2.29 -0.45
C LEU A 82 -1.33 3.69 -0.82
N ARG A 83 -1.27 4.07 -2.11
CA ARG A 83 -1.85 5.35 -2.58
C ARG A 83 -3.35 5.42 -2.34
N ALA A 84 -4.08 4.34 -2.61
CA ALA A 84 -5.52 4.29 -2.41
C ALA A 84 -5.86 4.41 -0.92
N PHE A 85 -5.08 3.76 -0.05
CA PHE A 85 -5.22 3.86 1.40
C PHE A 85 -4.99 5.29 1.90
N LEU A 86 -3.90 5.95 1.50
CA LEU A 86 -3.64 7.34 1.89
C LEU A 86 -4.72 8.31 1.39
N LYS A 87 -5.27 8.08 0.18
CA LYS A 87 -6.40 8.88 -0.32
C LYS A 87 -7.63 8.73 0.57
N PHE A 88 -7.90 7.52 1.05
CA PHE A 88 -9.00 7.27 1.99
C PHE A 88 -8.77 7.98 3.33
N LEU A 89 -7.56 7.90 3.89
CA LEU A 89 -7.22 8.60 5.15
C LEU A 89 -7.45 10.10 5.03
N ARG A 90 -6.96 10.72 3.95
CA ARG A 90 -7.21 12.13 3.67
C ARG A 90 -8.70 12.45 3.54
N LYS A 91 -9.49 11.60 2.88
CA LYS A 91 -10.95 11.77 2.75
C LYS A 91 -11.64 11.76 4.13
N ARG A 92 -11.08 11.05 5.11
CA ARG A 92 -11.55 10.98 6.50
C ARG A 92 -10.93 12.06 7.40
N GLU A 93 -10.22 13.02 6.81
CA GLU A 93 -9.51 14.09 7.53
C GLU A 93 -8.48 13.55 8.54
N ILE A 94 -7.93 12.38 8.28
CA ILE A 94 -6.86 11.78 9.07
C ILE A 94 -5.53 12.24 8.47
N ASP A 95 -4.70 12.88 9.30
CA ASP A 95 -3.40 13.39 8.88
C ASP A 95 -2.47 12.25 8.42
N CYS A 96 -1.86 12.44 7.25
CA CYS A 96 -0.97 11.48 6.61
C CYS A 96 -0.21 12.15 5.45
N ILE A 97 0.89 11.51 5.01
CA ILE A 97 1.66 12.01 3.86
C ILE A 97 0.80 12.06 2.58
N SER A 98 1.15 12.97 1.66
CA SER A 98 0.38 13.09 0.42
C SER A 98 0.46 11.83 -0.44
N PRO A 99 -0.68 11.27 -0.92
CA PRO A 99 -0.70 10.13 -1.83
C PRO A 99 0.04 10.36 -3.16
N GLU A 100 0.29 11.62 -3.51
CA GLU A 100 1.03 12.02 -4.73
C GLU A 100 2.53 11.77 -4.59
N LYS A 101 3.06 11.76 -3.36
CA LYS A 101 4.48 11.48 -3.10
C LYS A 101 4.86 10.02 -3.37
N ILE A 102 3.87 9.14 -3.52
CA ILE A 102 4.10 7.76 -3.95
C ILE A 102 4.12 7.70 -5.47
N GLU A 103 5.31 7.74 -6.04
CA GLU A 103 5.51 7.59 -7.49
C GLU A 103 5.35 6.13 -7.92
N LEU A 104 5.02 5.84 -9.17
CA LEU A 104 5.03 4.46 -9.68
C LEU A 104 6.25 4.27 -10.59
N ALA A 105 6.87 3.10 -10.54
CA ALA A 105 7.97 2.80 -11.45
C ALA A 105 7.44 2.74 -12.88
N LYS A 106 8.13 3.41 -13.82
CA LYS A 106 7.83 3.30 -15.25
C LYS A 106 8.02 1.86 -15.70
N LEU A 107 7.01 1.32 -16.38
CA LEU A 107 7.10 0.04 -17.06
C LEU A 107 7.59 0.32 -18.49
N PRO A 108 8.58 -0.42 -19.01
CA PRO A 108 8.86 -0.37 -20.44
C PRO A 108 7.61 -0.82 -21.20
N GLU A 109 7.30 -0.10 -22.29
CA GLU A 109 6.21 -0.43 -23.22
C GLU A 109 6.40 -1.82 -23.84
#